data_AF-A0A8H5LLJ6-F1
#
_entry.id   AF-A0A8H5LLJ6-F1
#
_cell.length_a   1.000
_cell.length_b   1.000
_cell.length_c   1.000
_cell.angle_alpha   90.00
_cell.angle_beta   90.00
_cell.angle_gamma   90.00
#
_symmetry.space_group_name_H-M   'P 1'
#
loop_
_entity.id
_entity.type
_entity.pdbx_description
1 polymer ?
#
loop_
_entity_poly.entity_id
_entity_poly.type
_entity_poly.pdbx_seq_one_letter_code
_entity_poly.pdbx_strand_id
1 'polypeptide(L)'
;MISWMVFDLTHFLLLGRQSGPEPPFGLCLAQASLIYMIPVLASFACAALVLQLYHSIYSLIDIGFSPRLEGRLMYILLFAPCTFGTLVFIEALLYGLSHPEKVMRSNSGMICRITNGIPSKISAAFVVTALVISMVLEIVVFITLYRNWRAFRALNQAPYPSIVRITIAFLLGVVSIIISVILSLQEGKKDQETTLGNARADIIIETSEHIILHLTESELRLTSFVPQVPLSAAIVFGTQKDMLQAWMFWKGSKRPQNVASPTISVSLVKFGSPLV
;
A
#
# COMPACT_ATOMS: atom_id res chain seq x y z
N MET A 1 -5.34 -5.40 -4.73
CA MET A 1 -6.53 -6.28 -4.76
C MET A 1 -6.20 -7.66 -4.20
N ILE A 2 -5.20 -8.37 -4.74
CA ILE A 2 -4.76 -9.66 -4.19
C ILE A 2 -4.39 -9.56 -2.70
N SER A 3 -3.68 -8.51 -2.29
CA SER A 3 -3.33 -8.27 -0.87
C SER A 3 -4.55 -8.24 0.06
N TRP A 4 -5.64 -7.60 -0.37
CA TRP A 4 -6.88 -7.51 0.40
C TRP A 4 -7.62 -8.84 0.46
N MET A 5 -7.65 -9.59 -0.65
CA MET A 5 -8.21 -10.94 -0.66
C MET A 5 -7.46 -11.87 0.30
N VAL A 6 -6.13 -11.76 0.36
CA VAL A 6 -5.31 -12.52 1.31
C VAL A 6 -5.61 -12.10 2.75
N PHE A 7 -5.79 -10.80 3.01
CA PHE A 7 -6.18 -10.30 4.33
C PHE A 7 -7.53 -10.87 4.79
N ASP A 8 -8.55 -10.82 3.94
CA ASP A 8 -9.88 -11.33 4.25
C ASP A 8 -9.83 -12.85 4.50
N LEU A 9 -9.15 -13.59 3.61
CA LEU A 9 -8.99 -15.04 3.74
C LEU A 9 -8.28 -15.42 5.06
N THR A 10 -7.32 -14.61 5.50
CA THR A 10 -6.58 -14.84 6.75
C THR A 10 -7.47 -14.72 7.98
N HIS A 11 -8.40 -13.76 7.99
CA HIS A 11 -9.34 -13.59 9.11
C HIS A 11 -10.37 -14.73 9.14
N PHE A 12 -10.71 -15.28 7.99
CA PHE A 12 -11.64 -16.41 7.90
C PHE A 12 -11.05 -17.75 8.34
N LEU A 13 -9.71 -17.91 8.43
CA LEU A 13 -9.07 -19.16 8.83
C LEU A 13 -9.50 -19.66 10.22
N LEU A 14 -9.79 -18.75 11.16
CA LEU A 14 -10.20 -19.08 12.54
C LEU A 14 -11.73 -19.17 12.73
N LEU A 15 -12.52 -19.02 11.67
CA LEU A 15 -13.98 -19.14 11.79
C LEU A 15 -14.36 -20.50 12.40
N GLY A 16 -15.22 -20.47 13.42
CA GLY A 16 -15.66 -21.65 14.16
C GLY A 16 -14.70 -22.15 15.24
N ARG A 17 -13.53 -21.52 15.43
CA ARG A 17 -12.56 -21.83 16.50
C ARG A 17 -12.19 -20.60 17.35
N GLN A 18 -13.03 -19.57 17.33
CA GLN A 18 -12.84 -18.32 18.09
C GLN A 18 -12.92 -18.55 19.60
N SER A 19 -13.83 -19.43 20.04
CA SER A 19 -14.05 -19.78 21.45
C SER A 19 -13.71 -21.24 21.71
N GLY A 20 -13.37 -21.56 22.97
CA GLY A 20 -13.09 -22.93 23.39
C GLY A 20 -11.58 -23.28 23.36
N PRO A 21 -11.22 -24.56 23.12
CA PRO A 21 -9.84 -25.02 23.19
C PRO A 21 -8.96 -24.31 22.14
N GLU A 22 -7.64 -24.36 22.35
CA GLU A 22 -6.70 -23.72 21.44
C GLU A 22 -6.77 -24.32 20.03
N PRO A 23 -6.69 -23.48 18.98
CA PRO A 23 -6.67 -23.95 17.60
C PRO A 23 -5.42 -24.80 17.35
N PRO A 24 -5.46 -25.70 16.34
CA PRO A 24 -4.28 -26.47 15.98
C PRO A 24 -3.12 -25.53 15.61
N PHE A 25 -1.93 -25.83 16.13
CA PHE A 25 -0.74 -25.00 16.01
C PHE A 25 -0.47 -24.52 14.58
N GLY A 26 -0.52 -25.42 13.59
CA GLY A 26 -0.24 -25.07 12.20
C GLY A 26 -1.20 -24.03 11.61
N LEU A 27 -2.48 -24.05 12.00
CA LEU A 27 -3.47 -23.07 11.55
C LEU A 27 -3.23 -21.71 12.20
N CYS A 28 -2.90 -21.72 13.49
CA CYS A 28 -2.58 -20.51 14.25
C CYS A 28 -1.29 -19.85 13.74
N LEU A 29 -0.26 -20.65 13.45
CA LEU A 29 1.00 -20.18 12.88
C LEU A 29 0.85 -19.65 11.46
N ALA A 30 0.10 -20.36 10.59
CA ALA A 30 -0.16 -19.88 9.23
C ALA A 30 -0.90 -18.54 9.25
N GLN A 31 -1.91 -18.41 10.11
CA GLN A 31 -2.64 -17.16 10.26
C GLN A 31 -1.73 -16.03 10.76
N ALA A 32 -0.94 -16.26 11.82
CA ALA A 32 -0.01 -15.26 12.34
C ALA A 32 1.01 -14.82 11.28
N SER A 33 1.56 -15.76 10.52
CA SER A 33 2.54 -15.48 9.46
C SER A 33 1.93 -14.65 8.33
N LEU A 34 0.68 -14.94 7.93
CA LEU A 34 -0.05 -14.15 6.94
C LEU A 34 -0.33 -12.72 7.44
N ILE A 35 -0.69 -12.56 8.72
CA ILE A 35 -0.92 -11.24 9.33
C ILE A 35 0.32 -10.34 9.20
N TYR A 36 1.51 -10.86 9.45
CA TYR A 36 2.75 -10.08 9.33
C TYR A 36 3.14 -9.76 7.87
N MET A 37 2.77 -10.62 6.91
CA MET A 37 3.04 -10.43 5.49
C MET A 37 2.21 -9.28 4.87
N ILE A 38 0.94 -9.18 5.24
CA ILE A 38 -0.02 -8.27 4.59
C ILE A 38 0.42 -6.80 4.56
N PRO A 39 0.87 -6.16 5.67
CA PRO A 39 1.23 -4.75 5.66
C PRO A 39 2.44 -4.47 4.74
N VAL A 40 3.40 -5.41 4.66
CA VAL A 40 4.52 -5.33 3.71
C VAL A 40 4.02 -5.38 2.28
N LEU A 41 3.17 -6.36 1.96
CA LEU A 41 2.60 -6.50 0.62
C LEU A 41 1.80 -5.25 0.21
N ALA A 42 1.01 -4.69 1.12
CA ALA A 42 0.21 -3.49 0.88
C ALA A 42 1.08 -2.24 0.67
N SER A 43 2.06 -1.98 1.53
CA SER A 43 2.93 -0.80 1.45
C SER A 43 3.79 -0.79 0.18
N PHE A 44 4.39 -1.93 -0.19
CA PHE A 44 5.14 -2.05 -1.45
C PHE A 44 4.24 -1.98 -2.69
N ALA A 45 3.01 -2.50 -2.63
CA ALA A 45 2.05 -2.32 -3.71
C ALA A 45 1.66 -0.84 -3.89
N CYS A 46 1.52 -0.08 -2.80
CA CYS A 46 1.30 1.37 -2.86
C CYS A 46 2.48 2.08 -3.51
N ALA A 47 3.71 1.80 -3.07
CA ALA A 47 4.91 2.40 -3.66
C ALA A 47 5.03 2.09 -5.16
N ALA A 48 4.69 0.86 -5.58
CA ALA A 48 4.62 0.47 -6.98
C ALA A 48 3.58 1.28 -7.76
N LEU A 49 2.38 1.50 -7.22
CA LEU A 49 1.33 2.30 -7.86
C LEU A 49 1.75 3.77 -8.05
N VAL A 50 2.39 4.37 -7.05
CA VAL A 50 2.91 5.74 -7.15
C VAL A 50 3.99 5.83 -8.21
N LEU A 51 4.89 4.84 -8.25
CA LEU A 51 5.94 4.77 -9.26
C LEU A 51 5.37 4.61 -10.68
N GLN A 52 4.35 3.77 -10.85
CA GLN A 52 3.66 3.61 -12.14
C GLN A 52 3.03 4.93 -12.60
N LEU A 53 2.39 5.66 -11.70
CA LEU A 53 1.82 6.95 -12.03
C LEU A 53 2.90 7.98 -12.37
N TYR A 54 3.99 8.02 -11.61
CA TYR A 54 5.13 8.89 -11.93
C TYR A 54 5.61 8.66 -13.38
N HIS A 55 5.79 7.41 -13.77
CA HIS A 55 6.17 7.07 -15.14
C HIS A 55 5.11 7.44 -16.18
N SER A 56 3.82 7.23 -15.87
CA SER A 56 2.72 7.63 -16.75
C SER A 56 2.65 9.14 -16.96
N ILE A 57 2.93 9.94 -15.93
CA ILE A 57 2.99 11.41 -16.04
C ILE A 57 4.23 11.82 -16.84
N TYR A 58 5.37 11.15 -16.60
CA TYR A 58 6.62 11.46 -17.27
C TYR A 58 6.54 11.14 -18.78
N SER A 59 5.95 10.01 -19.16
CA SER A 59 5.79 9.64 -20.57
C SER A 59 4.86 10.57 -21.35
N LEU A 60 3.92 11.24 -20.67
CA LEU A 60 3.07 12.27 -21.28
C LEU A 60 3.81 13.60 -21.51
N ILE A 61 4.82 13.89 -20.69
CA ILE A 61 5.61 15.13 -20.79
C ILE A 61 6.75 14.94 -21.79
N ASP A 62 7.40 13.78 -21.77
CA ASP A 62 8.56 13.49 -22.60
C ASP A 62 8.16 12.64 -23.82
N ILE A 63 8.07 13.28 -24.98
CA ILE A 63 7.73 12.65 -26.27
C ILE A 63 8.81 11.63 -26.72
N GLY A 64 9.93 11.52 -25.99
CA GLY A 64 11.07 10.65 -26.31
C GLY A 64 11.17 9.32 -25.53
N PHE A 65 10.18 8.94 -24.71
CA PHE A 65 10.36 7.80 -23.81
C PHE A 65 10.41 6.43 -24.53
N SER A 66 11.41 5.61 -24.20
CA SER A 66 11.61 4.31 -24.86
C SER A 66 10.66 3.23 -24.31
N PRO A 67 9.89 2.52 -25.17
CA PRO A 67 8.87 1.55 -24.73
C PRO A 67 9.45 0.28 -24.08
N ARG A 68 10.75 0.01 -24.23
CA ARG A 68 11.40 -1.18 -23.66
C ARG A 68 11.67 -1.08 -22.16
N LEU A 69 11.91 0.14 -21.65
CA LEU A 69 12.17 0.36 -20.22
C LEU A 69 10.89 0.19 -19.39
N GLU A 70 9.74 0.53 -19.98
CA GLU A 70 8.42 0.43 -19.37
C GLU A 70 8.04 -1.03 -19.05
N GLY A 71 8.31 -1.96 -19.96
CA GLY A 71 8.02 -3.38 -19.75
C GLY A 71 8.81 -3.98 -18.57
N ARG A 72 10.12 -3.73 -18.50
CA ARG A 72 10.96 -4.26 -17.39
C ARG A 72 10.56 -3.67 -16.05
N LEU A 73 10.31 -2.37 -16.00
CA LEU A 73 9.90 -1.71 -14.78
C LEU A 73 8.53 -2.24 -14.31
N MET A 74 7.58 -2.43 -15.22
CA MET A 74 6.28 -3.01 -14.91
C MET A 74 6.40 -4.41 -14.28
N TYR A 75 7.29 -5.26 -14.78
CA TYR A 75 7.56 -6.56 -14.16
C TYR A 75 8.15 -6.42 -12.75
N ILE A 76 9.11 -5.51 -12.53
CA ILE A 76 9.69 -5.26 -11.20
C ILE A 76 8.61 -4.77 -10.23
N LEU A 77 7.78 -3.80 -10.64
CA LEU A 77 6.66 -3.30 -9.84
C LEU A 77 5.65 -4.39 -9.46
N LEU A 78 5.43 -5.35 -10.36
CA LEU A 78 4.48 -6.44 -10.15
C LEU A 78 5.04 -7.49 -9.17
N PHE A 79 6.32 -7.87 -9.32
CA PHE A 79 6.91 -8.95 -8.54
C PHE A 79 7.46 -8.48 -7.19
N ALA A 80 7.95 -7.24 -7.07
CA ALA A 80 8.57 -6.77 -5.84
C ALA A 80 7.67 -6.89 -4.59
N PRO A 81 6.39 -6.48 -4.60
CA PRO A 81 5.52 -6.63 -3.43
C PRO A 81 5.36 -8.10 -3.00
N CYS A 82 5.18 -9.00 -3.99
CA CYS A 82 5.06 -10.43 -3.72
C CYS A 82 6.36 -11.00 -3.13
N THR A 83 7.52 -10.59 -3.65
CA THR A 83 8.82 -11.02 -3.13
C THR A 83 9.01 -10.58 -1.68
N PHE A 84 8.82 -9.29 -1.36
CA PHE A 84 8.98 -8.82 0.02
C PHE A 84 7.94 -9.42 0.98
N GLY A 85 6.69 -9.58 0.54
CA GLY A 85 5.66 -10.23 1.33
C GLY A 85 5.99 -11.69 1.63
N THR A 86 6.38 -12.47 0.62
CA THR A 86 6.76 -13.88 0.81
C THR A 86 7.98 -14.05 1.69
N LEU A 87 8.95 -13.14 1.64
CA LEU A 87 10.10 -13.13 2.54
C LEU A 87 9.66 -12.99 4.01
N VAL A 88 8.79 -12.03 4.32
CA VAL A 88 8.27 -11.84 5.69
C VAL A 88 7.39 -13.01 6.14
N PHE A 89 6.59 -13.57 5.22
CA PHE A 89 5.81 -14.76 5.52
C PHE A 89 6.70 -15.95 5.90
N ILE A 90 7.75 -16.22 5.12
CA ILE A 90 8.69 -17.32 5.38
C ILE A 90 9.44 -17.07 6.70
N GLU A 91 9.86 -15.84 6.96
CA GLU A 91 10.53 -15.48 8.21
C GLU A 91 9.64 -15.74 9.43
N ALA A 92 8.41 -15.21 9.45
CA ALA A 92 7.46 -15.44 10.54
C ALA A 92 7.12 -16.94 10.72
N LEU A 93 7.00 -17.68 9.61
CA LEU A 93 6.73 -19.11 9.62
C LEU A 93 7.89 -19.89 10.24
N LEU A 94 9.13 -19.67 9.77
CA LEU A 94 10.33 -20.32 10.29
C LEU A 94 10.56 -19.97 11.77
N TYR A 95 10.32 -18.70 12.13
CA TYR A 95 10.43 -18.23 13.49
C TYR A 95 9.44 -18.96 14.42
N GLY A 96 8.17 -19.06 14.02
CA GLY A 96 7.15 -19.74 14.81
C GLY A 96 7.30 -21.26 14.84
N LEU A 97 7.83 -21.89 13.78
CA LEU A 97 8.20 -23.31 13.80
C LEU A 97 9.35 -23.60 14.78
N SER A 98 10.28 -22.66 14.94
CA SER A 98 11.43 -22.81 15.85
C SER A 98 11.06 -22.56 17.32
N HIS A 99 9.97 -21.83 17.59
CA HIS A 99 9.52 -21.44 18.93
C HIS A 99 8.01 -21.65 19.08
N PRO A 100 7.53 -22.92 19.09
CA PRO A 100 6.11 -23.22 19.09
C PRO A 100 5.36 -22.64 20.31
N GLU A 101 6.03 -22.52 21.45
CA GLU A 101 5.50 -21.94 22.69
C GLU A 101 5.19 -20.44 22.58
N LYS A 102 5.73 -19.76 21.57
CA LYS A 102 5.51 -18.34 21.33
C LYS A 102 4.29 -18.05 20.48
N VAL A 103 3.74 -19.06 19.81
CA VAL A 103 2.55 -18.94 18.95
C VAL A 103 1.33 -19.19 19.80
N MET A 104 0.57 -18.13 20.09
CA MET A 104 -0.64 -18.23 20.92
C MET A 104 -1.78 -17.40 20.36
N ARG A 105 -3.01 -17.84 20.66
CA ARG A 105 -4.22 -17.08 20.34
C ARG A 105 -4.24 -15.79 21.17
N SER A 106 -4.51 -14.66 20.53
CA SER A 106 -4.65 -13.38 21.21
C SER A 106 -5.84 -13.40 22.17
N ASN A 107 -5.84 -12.52 23.17
CA ASN A 107 -6.92 -12.41 24.16
C ASN A 107 -8.29 -12.12 23.53
N SER A 108 -8.33 -11.54 22.33
CA SER A 108 -9.56 -11.32 21.57
C SER A 108 -10.17 -12.61 21.02
N GLY A 109 -9.44 -13.72 20.98
CA GLY A 109 -9.87 -14.99 20.40
C GLY A 109 -9.95 -15.02 18.87
N MET A 110 -9.83 -13.87 18.20
CA MET A 110 -10.05 -13.76 16.75
C MET A 110 -8.78 -13.93 15.91
N ILE A 111 -7.61 -13.72 16.49
CA ILE A 111 -6.33 -13.75 15.79
C ILE A 111 -5.28 -14.52 16.58
N CYS A 112 -4.37 -15.16 15.86
CA CYS A 112 -3.14 -15.71 16.41
C CYS A 112 -2.00 -14.70 16.29
N ARG A 113 -1.16 -14.65 17.33
CA ARG A 113 0.01 -13.77 17.39
C ARG A 113 1.25 -14.54 17.83
N ILE A 114 2.40 -14.10 17.35
CA ILE A 114 3.70 -14.52 17.87
C ILE A 114 4.06 -13.54 18.98
N THR A 115 4.25 -14.03 20.19
CA THR A 115 4.44 -13.17 21.38
C THR A 115 5.74 -12.36 21.36
N ASN A 116 6.75 -12.82 20.64
CA ASN A 116 7.98 -12.06 20.49
C ASN A 116 7.82 -11.00 19.39
N GLY A 117 8.28 -9.77 19.65
CA GLY A 117 8.19 -8.65 18.71
C GLY A 117 9.06 -8.76 17.46
N ILE A 118 9.82 -9.84 17.26
CA ILE A 118 10.81 -9.94 16.18
C ILE A 118 10.18 -9.89 14.78
N PRO A 119 9.23 -10.78 14.39
CA PRO A 119 8.60 -10.70 13.07
C PRO A 119 7.85 -9.38 12.85
N SER A 120 7.30 -8.83 13.93
CA SER A 120 6.63 -7.52 13.93
C SER A 120 7.60 -6.38 13.59
N LYS A 121 8.78 -6.33 14.23
CA LYS A 121 9.84 -5.36 13.95
C LYS A 121 10.33 -5.43 12.52
N ILE A 122 10.56 -6.64 12.02
CA ILE A 122 11.05 -6.87 10.65
C ILE A 122 10.01 -6.37 9.65
N SER A 123 8.75 -6.81 9.78
CA SER A 123 7.64 -6.38 8.93
C SER A 123 7.50 -4.85 8.94
N ALA A 124 7.57 -4.22 10.10
CA ALA A 124 7.44 -2.78 10.21
C ALA A 124 8.62 -2.00 9.62
N ALA A 125 9.85 -2.49 9.74
CA ALA A 125 11.00 -1.88 9.08
C ALA A 125 10.80 -1.82 7.56
N PHE A 126 10.27 -2.89 6.97
CA PHE A 126 9.90 -2.93 5.55
C PHE A 126 8.79 -1.92 5.23
N VAL A 127 7.73 -1.85 6.03
CA VAL A 127 6.61 -0.90 5.84
C VAL A 127 7.11 0.54 5.89
N VAL A 128 7.88 0.92 6.92
CA VAL A 128 8.42 2.28 7.07
C VAL A 128 9.29 2.63 5.86
N THR A 129 10.13 1.70 5.41
CA THR A 129 10.97 1.91 4.22
C THR A 129 10.13 2.16 2.98
N ALA A 130 9.11 1.34 2.73
CA ALA A 130 8.21 1.51 1.58
C ALA A 130 7.41 2.82 1.65
N LEU A 131 6.97 3.23 2.84
CA LEU A 131 6.27 4.50 3.06
C LEU A 131 7.17 5.71 2.78
N VAL A 132 8.43 5.69 3.22
CA VAL A 132 9.40 6.76 2.92
C VAL A 132 9.64 6.86 1.41
N ILE A 133 9.79 5.73 0.72
CA ILE A 133 9.92 5.70 -0.74
C ILE A 133 8.68 6.30 -1.41
N SER A 134 7.48 5.87 -1.00
CA SER A 134 6.21 6.38 -1.55
C SER A 134 6.07 7.89 -1.34
N MET A 135 6.36 8.37 -0.13
CA MET A 135 6.33 9.78 0.24
C MET A 135 7.22 10.64 -0.67
N VAL A 136 8.46 10.21 -0.91
CA VAL A 136 9.37 10.94 -1.81
C VAL A 136 8.83 10.97 -3.24
N LEU A 137 8.33 9.84 -3.76
CA LEU A 137 7.77 9.76 -5.11
C LEU A 137 6.51 10.63 -5.26
N GLU A 138 5.63 10.66 -4.27
CA GLU A 138 4.42 11.48 -4.25
C GLU A 138 4.75 12.98 -4.30
N ILE A 139 5.75 13.42 -3.51
CA ILE A 139 6.23 14.81 -3.54
C ILE A 139 6.77 15.15 -4.94
N VAL A 140 7.56 14.27 -5.56
CA VAL A 140 8.10 14.48 -6.91
C VAL A 140 6.98 14.54 -7.96
N VAL A 141 6.00 13.64 -7.87
CA VAL A 141 4.80 13.64 -8.73
C VAL A 141 4.05 14.95 -8.59
N PHE A 142 3.80 15.39 -7.36
CA PHE A 142 3.07 16.63 -7.07
C PHE A 142 3.79 17.85 -7.64
N ILE A 143 5.10 17.96 -7.43
CA ILE A 143 5.93 19.05 -8.00
C ILE A 143 5.89 19.01 -9.52
N THR A 144 6.02 17.82 -10.13
CA THR A 144 6.02 17.65 -11.59
C THR A 144 4.68 18.04 -12.21
N LEU A 145 3.57 17.64 -11.57
CA LEU A 145 2.22 18.03 -11.99
C LEU A 145 1.99 19.53 -11.84
N TYR A 146 2.37 20.11 -10.69
CA TYR A 146 2.18 21.53 -10.43
C TYR A 146 2.95 22.38 -11.44
N ARG A 147 4.21 22.04 -11.71
CA ARG A 147 5.06 22.77 -12.65
C ARG A 147 4.57 22.68 -14.09
N ASN A 148 4.02 21.53 -14.50
CA ASN A 148 3.55 21.29 -15.87
C ASN A 148 2.03 21.40 -16.03
N TRP A 149 1.32 21.95 -15.05
CA TRP A 149 -0.14 21.98 -15.02
C TRP A 149 -0.77 22.62 -16.27
N ARG A 150 -0.12 23.65 -16.83
CA ARG A 150 -0.59 24.30 -18.06
C ARG A 150 -0.56 23.36 -19.27
N ALA A 151 0.47 22.53 -19.40
CA ALA A 151 0.57 21.54 -20.48
C ALA A 151 -0.52 20.46 -20.34
N PHE A 152 -0.75 19.95 -19.13
CA PHE A 152 -1.82 18.99 -18.87
C PHE A 152 -3.22 19.57 -19.13
N ARG A 153 -3.45 20.83 -18.78
CA ARG A 153 -4.71 21.52 -19.08
C ARG A 153 -4.94 21.64 -20.58
N ALA A 154 -3.90 21.91 -21.36
CA ALA A 154 -3.99 22.02 -22.81
C ALA A 154 -4.32 20.68 -23.49
N LEU A 155 -3.83 19.56 -22.97
CA LEU A 155 -4.11 18.22 -23.50
C LEU A 155 -5.53 17.72 -23.19
N ASN A 156 -6.29 18.39 -22.31
CA ASN A 156 -7.62 17.98 -21.82
C ASN A 156 -7.68 16.53 -21.29
N GLN A 157 -6.51 15.91 -21.05
CA GLN A 157 -6.30 14.56 -20.52
C GLN A 157 -5.69 14.62 -19.12
N ALA A 158 -6.02 15.65 -18.34
CA ALA A 158 -5.55 15.71 -16.98
C ALA A 158 -6.05 14.46 -16.22
N PRO A 159 -5.15 13.67 -15.59
CA PRO A 159 -5.51 12.44 -14.91
C PRO A 159 -6.17 12.72 -13.55
N TYR A 160 -7.24 13.53 -13.56
CA TYR A 160 -7.97 13.99 -12.37
C TYR A 160 -8.32 12.85 -11.41
N PRO A 161 -8.82 11.68 -11.85
CA PRO A 161 -9.17 10.60 -10.93
C PRO A 161 -7.94 10.05 -10.20
N SER A 162 -6.83 9.86 -10.92
CA SER A 162 -5.61 9.31 -10.33
C SER A 162 -4.94 10.31 -9.38
N ILE A 163 -4.96 11.60 -9.72
CA ILE A 163 -4.46 12.67 -8.84
C ILE A 163 -5.28 12.74 -7.56
N VAL A 164 -6.61 12.77 -7.65
CA VAL A 164 -7.50 12.81 -6.48
C VAL A 164 -7.26 11.60 -5.57
N ARG A 165 -7.07 10.41 -6.15
CA ARG A 165 -6.75 9.19 -5.40
C ARG A 165 -5.47 9.31 -4.59
N ILE A 166 -4.41 9.81 -5.22
CA ILE A 166 -3.11 9.95 -4.57
C ILE A 166 -3.18 11.02 -3.49
N THR A 167 -3.83 12.15 -3.75
CA THR A 167 -4.02 13.19 -2.74
C THR A 167 -4.78 12.67 -1.51
N ILE A 168 -5.86 11.90 -1.73
CA ILE A 168 -6.61 11.30 -0.62
C ILE A 168 -5.75 10.27 0.12
N ALA A 169 -5.05 9.38 -0.59
CA ALA A 169 -4.18 8.38 0.01
C ALA A 169 -3.05 9.02 0.83
N PHE A 170 -2.43 10.09 0.32
CA PHE A 170 -1.42 10.87 1.01
C PHE A 170 -1.96 11.50 2.29
N LEU A 171 -3.10 12.18 2.22
CA LEU A 171 -3.71 12.82 3.39
C LEU A 171 -4.07 11.79 4.47
N LEU A 172 -4.64 10.66 4.07
CA LEU A 172 -4.95 9.56 5.00
C LEU A 172 -3.68 8.97 5.61
N GLY A 173 -2.62 8.79 4.82
CA GLY A 173 -1.32 8.32 5.29
C GLY A 173 -0.69 9.25 6.33
N VAL A 174 -0.68 10.56 6.05
CA VAL A 174 -0.17 11.58 6.99
C VAL A 174 -0.98 11.59 8.29
N VAL A 175 -2.31 11.55 8.20
CA VAL A 175 -3.19 11.49 9.37
C VAL A 175 -2.94 10.22 10.18
N SER A 176 -2.79 9.07 9.53
CA SER A 176 -2.47 7.80 10.19
C SER A 176 -1.16 7.90 10.98
N ILE A 177 -0.08 8.40 10.36
CA ILE A 177 1.22 8.59 11.03
C ILE A 177 1.09 9.53 12.23
N ILE A 178 0.37 10.66 12.10
CA ILE A 178 0.17 11.61 13.20
C ILE A 178 -0.55 10.93 14.37
N ILE A 179 -1.65 10.20 14.09
CA ILE A 179 -2.40 9.48 15.12
C ILE A 179 -1.52 8.44 15.80
N SER A 180 -0.75 7.66 15.04
CA SER A 180 0.16 6.65 15.59
C SER A 180 1.23 7.27 16.48
N VAL A 181 1.82 8.40 16.09
CA VAL A 181 2.79 9.12 16.93
C VAL A 181 2.12 9.63 18.21
N ILE A 182 0.93 10.22 18.13
CA ILE A 182 0.20 10.73 19.31
C ILE A 182 -0.10 9.58 20.29
N LEU A 183 -0.60 8.45 19.80
CA LEU A 183 -0.89 7.28 20.63
C LEU A 183 0.38 6.75 21.30
N SER A 184 1.48 6.70 20.55
CA SER A 184 2.79 6.26 21.07
C SER A 184 3.30 7.17 22.20
N LEU A 185 3.09 8.47 22.08
CA LEU A 185 3.45 9.44 23.13
C LEU A 185 2.54 9.31 24.37
N GLN A 186 1.29 8.88 24.20
CA GLN A 186 0.37 8.66 25.33
C GLN A 186 0.71 7.42 26.14
N GLU A 187 1.20 6.35 25.50
CA GLU A 187 1.54 5.11 26.19
C GLU A 187 2.87 5.17 26.90
N GLY A 188 3.88 5.81 26.31
CA GLY A 188 5.14 6.10 27.01
C GLY A 188 4.89 6.85 28.33
N LYS A 189 3.80 7.63 28.43
CA LYS A 189 3.39 8.28 29.67
C LYS A 189 2.75 7.32 30.68
N LYS A 190 1.96 6.34 30.25
CA LYS A 190 1.29 5.35 31.13
C LYS A 190 2.26 4.34 31.70
N ASP A 191 3.21 3.88 30.90
CA ASP A 191 4.22 2.93 31.37
C ASP A 191 5.16 3.61 32.37
N GLN A 192 5.50 4.88 32.13
CA GLN A 192 6.30 5.69 33.06
C GLN A 192 5.62 5.95 34.41
N GLU A 193 4.29 6.05 34.44
CA GLU A 193 3.52 6.19 35.70
C GLU A 193 3.42 4.86 36.47
N THR A 194 3.50 3.73 35.76
CA THR A 194 3.48 2.37 36.36
C THR A 194 4.89 1.90 36.78
N THR A 195 5.94 2.33 36.08
CA THR A 195 7.35 2.03 36.42
C THR A 195 7.97 2.99 37.44
N LEU A 196 7.39 4.17 37.70
CA LEU A 196 7.85 5.03 38.81
C LEU A 196 7.63 4.40 40.20
N GLY A 197 6.79 3.35 40.31
CA GLY A 197 6.64 2.52 41.50
C GLY A 197 7.69 1.41 41.67
N ASN A 198 8.34 0.97 40.59
CA ASN A 198 9.31 -0.13 40.59
C ASN A 198 10.59 0.31 39.83
N ALA A 199 11.50 0.87 40.61
CA ALA A 199 12.87 1.28 40.29
C ALA A 199 13.49 0.88 38.92
N ARG A 200 13.87 1.92 38.17
CA ARG A 200 15.27 2.28 37.83
C ARG A 200 16.21 1.12 37.42
N ALA A 201 16.13 0.69 36.16
CA ALA A 201 17.26 0.47 35.23
C ALA A 201 16.73 -0.01 33.86
N ASP A 202 17.47 0.36 32.80
CA ASP A 202 17.36 -0.11 31.40
C ASP A 202 16.23 0.49 30.56
N ILE A 203 16.43 1.66 29.94
CA ILE A 203 17.17 2.00 28.70
C ILE A 203 16.50 1.48 27.40
N ILE A 204 15.69 2.38 26.81
CA ILE A 204 15.76 2.92 25.43
C ILE A 204 16.14 1.91 24.32
N ILE A 205 15.36 0.84 24.12
CA ILE A 205 15.19 0.15 22.82
C ILE A 205 13.71 -0.27 22.57
N GLU A 206 12.86 -0.16 23.58
CA GLU A 206 11.48 -0.71 23.62
C GLU A 206 10.40 0.23 23.05
N THR A 207 10.75 1.46 22.72
CA THR A 207 9.84 2.46 22.13
C THR A 207 9.53 2.26 20.66
N SER A 208 10.12 1.26 19.98
CA SER A 208 9.70 0.87 18.62
C SER A 208 8.66 -0.25 18.62
N GLU A 209 8.58 -1.07 19.67
CA GLU A 209 7.66 -2.20 19.76
C GLU A 209 6.22 -1.76 20.01
N HIS A 210 6.02 -0.75 20.88
CA HIS A 210 4.69 -0.23 21.19
C HIS A 210 4.04 0.49 20.00
N ILE A 211 4.80 1.29 19.24
CA ILE A 211 4.30 2.04 18.07
C ILE A 211 3.77 1.10 16.99
N ILE A 212 4.44 -0.04 16.82
CA ILE A 212 4.17 -0.98 15.72
C ILE A 212 3.06 -1.96 16.08
N LEU A 213 3.07 -2.51 17.30
CA LEU A 213 1.94 -3.29 17.80
C LEU A 213 0.68 -2.43 17.85
N HIS A 214 0.77 -1.16 18.24
CA HIS A 214 -0.34 -0.22 18.14
C HIS A 214 -0.65 0.24 16.74
N LEU A 215 0.25 0.26 15.76
CA LEU A 215 -0.12 0.45 14.35
C LEU A 215 -0.97 -0.74 13.87
N THR A 216 -0.54 -1.97 14.15
CA THR A 216 -1.36 -3.17 13.86
C THR A 216 -2.64 -3.24 14.69
N GLU A 217 -2.64 -2.80 15.95
CA GLU A 217 -3.78 -2.85 16.86
C GLU A 217 -4.70 -1.62 16.72
N SER A 218 -4.20 -0.49 16.23
CA SER A 218 -4.99 0.67 15.80
C SER A 218 -5.60 0.42 14.44
N GLU A 219 -4.91 -0.26 13.52
CA GLU A 219 -5.52 -0.86 12.32
C GLU A 219 -6.53 -1.95 12.73
N LEU A 220 -6.26 -2.71 13.82
CA LEU A 220 -7.21 -3.68 14.38
C LEU A 220 -8.39 -3.03 15.11
N ARG A 221 -8.26 -1.85 15.73
CA ARG A 221 -9.39 -1.09 16.30
C ARG A 221 -10.12 -0.29 15.23
N LEU A 222 -9.43 0.09 14.16
CA LEU A 222 -10.03 0.44 12.88
C LEU A 222 -10.60 -0.79 12.17
N THR A 223 -10.59 -2.05 12.66
CA THR A 223 -11.31 -3.14 11.97
C THR A 223 -12.82 -2.95 11.91
N SER A 224 -13.40 -2.07 12.73
CA SER A 224 -14.79 -1.62 12.50
C SER A 224 -14.91 -0.68 11.27
N PHE A 225 -13.82 -0.02 10.89
CA PHE A 225 -13.64 0.82 9.69
C PHE A 225 -12.93 0.09 8.52
N VAL A 226 -12.29 -1.07 8.74
CA VAL A 226 -11.63 -1.88 7.70
C VAL A 226 -12.59 -2.28 6.58
N PRO A 227 -13.88 -2.64 6.80
CA PRO A 227 -14.79 -2.85 5.66
C PRO A 227 -15.02 -1.58 4.81
N GLN A 228 -14.75 -0.38 5.36
CA GLN A 228 -14.80 0.86 4.58
C GLN A 228 -13.57 1.06 3.70
N VAL A 229 -12.46 0.34 3.88
CA VAL A 229 -11.29 0.46 3.00
C VAL A 229 -11.52 -0.27 1.68
N PRO A 230 -12.02 -1.53 1.63
CA PRO A 230 -12.52 -2.14 0.40
C PRO A 230 -13.73 -1.41 -0.15
N LEU A 231 -14.62 -0.84 0.67
CA LEU A 231 -15.75 -0.05 0.19
C LEU A 231 -15.27 1.27 -0.43
N SER A 232 -14.35 1.98 0.21
CA SER A 232 -13.76 3.21 -0.34
C SER A 232 -12.88 2.89 -1.53
N ALA A 233 -12.14 1.79 -1.55
CA ALA A 233 -11.46 1.30 -2.73
C ALA A 233 -12.46 0.90 -3.83
N ALA A 234 -13.55 0.22 -3.53
CA ALA A 234 -14.59 -0.11 -4.52
C ALA A 234 -15.34 1.13 -4.99
N ILE A 235 -15.52 2.15 -4.16
CA ILE A 235 -16.10 3.43 -4.55
C ILE A 235 -15.08 4.18 -5.41
N VAL A 236 -13.83 4.26 -4.99
CA VAL A 236 -12.74 4.95 -5.67
C VAL A 236 -12.45 4.29 -7.01
N PHE A 237 -12.26 2.97 -7.06
CA PHE A 237 -11.94 2.15 -8.24
C PHE A 237 -13.17 1.77 -9.06
N GLY A 238 -14.30 1.45 -8.43
CA GLY A 238 -15.53 1.07 -9.12
C GLY A 238 -16.33 2.25 -9.70
N THR A 239 -16.10 3.50 -9.28
CA THR A 239 -16.69 4.68 -9.96
C THR A 239 -15.93 5.09 -11.22
N GLN A 240 -14.78 4.47 -11.54
CA GLN A 240 -14.12 4.77 -12.80
C GLN A 240 -14.93 4.23 -13.97
N LYS A 241 -15.34 5.17 -14.83
CA LYS A 241 -16.07 4.90 -16.07
C LYS A 241 -15.37 3.86 -16.95
N ASP A 242 -14.04 3.82 -16.92
CA ASP A 242 -13.22 2.85 -17.67
C ASP A 242 -13.33 1.42 -17.11
N MET A 243 -13.30 1.25 -15.77
CA MET A 243 -13.54 -0.07 -15.17
C MET A 243 -14.99 -0.52 -15.36
N LEU A 244 -15.95 0.40 -15.23
CA LEU A 244 -17.35 0.14 -15.53
C LEU A 244 -17.56 -0.23 -16.99
N GLN A 245 -16.86 0.41 -17.94
CA GLN A 245 -16.90 0.03 -19.36
C GLN A 245 -16.24 -1.32 -19.62
N ALA A 246 -15.11 -1.62 -18.96
CA ALA A 246 -14.47 -2.93 -19.03
C ALA A 246 -15.36 -4.05 -18.47
N TRP A 247 -16.10 -3.77 -17.39
CA TRP A 247 -17.06 -4.72 -16.79
C TRP A 247 -18.36 -4.83 -17.56
N MET A 248 -18.80 -3.75 -18.22
CA MET A 248 -19.93 -3.75 -19.14
C MET A 248 -19.54 -4.23 -20.56
N PHE A 249 -18.60 -5.17 -20.68
CA PHE A 249 -18.21 -5.74 -21.98
C PHE A 249 -19.39 -6.37 -22.75
N TRP A 250 -20.45 -6.74 -22.03
CA TRP A 250 -21.72 -7.26 -22.57
C TRP A 250 -22.59 -6.19 -23.23
N LYS A 251 -22.43 -4.92 -22.84
CA LYS A 251 -23.17 -3.82 -23.42
C LYS A 251 -22.45 -3.39 -24.69
N GLY A 252 -22.77 -4.10 -25.78
CA GLY A 252 -22.12 -4.01 -27.09
C GLY A 252 -21.53 -2.64 -27.37
N SER A 253 -20.20 -2.57 -27.41
CA SER A 253 -19.46 -1.36 -27.75
C SER A 253 -19.99 -0.85 -29.09
N LYS A 254 -20.67 0.29 -29.08
CA LYS A 254 -20.98 1.00 -30.32
C LYS A 254 -19.63 1.32 -30.93
N ARG A 255 -19.21 0.56 -31.95
CA ARG A 255 -18.02 0.88 -32.74
C ARG A 255 -18.09 2.38 -33.02
N PRO A 256 -17.05 3.16 -32.69
CA PRO A 256 -17.02 4.55 -33.09
C PRO A 256 -17.22 4.57 -34.60
N GLN A 257 -18.37 5.09 -35.03
CA GLN A 257 -18.65 5.34 -36.43
C GLN A 257 -17.52 6.25 -36.91
N ASN A 258 -16.71 5.74 -37.83
CA ASN A 258 -15.79 6.47 -38.71
C ASN A 258 -15.68 7.96 -38.37
N VAL A 259 -14.93 8.29 -37.31
CA VAL A 259 -14.43 9.66 -37.16
C VAL A 259 -13.41 9.78 -38.27
N ALA A 260 -13.81 10.49 -39.33
CA ALA A 260 -12.94 10.82 -40.45
C ALA A 260 -11.60 11.25 -39.89
N SER A 261 -10.53 10.56 -40.31
CA SER A 261 -9.17 10.91 -39.92
C SER A 261 -8.99 12.41 -40.11
N PRO A 262 -8.64 13.19 -39.06
CA PRO A 262 -8.19 14.54 -39.29
C PRO A 262 -6.92 14.39 -40.13
N THR A 263 -7.00 14.81 -41.38
CA THR A 263 -5.83 14.99 -42.24
C THR A 263 -4.94 16.00 -41.52
N ILE A 264 -3.99 15.52 -40.73
CA ILE A 264 -2.93 16.34 -40.17
C ILE A 264 -2.07 16.75 -41.36
N SER A 265 -2.40 17.89 -41.95
CA SER A 265 -1.52 18.59 -42.86
C SER A 265 -0.32 19.07 -42.04
N VAL A 266 0.71 18.21 -41.98
CA VAL A 266 2.04 18.60 -41.53
C VAL A 266 2.51 19.70 -42.48
N SER A 267 2.28 20.95 -42.08
CA SER A 267 2.83 22.11 -42.74
C SER A 267 4.33 22.08 -42.47
N LEU A 268 5.04 21.52 -43.43
CA LEU A 268 6.49 21.39 -43.47
C LEU A 268 7.07 22.80 -43.38
N VAL A 269 7.50 23.19 -42.17
CA VAL A 269 8.23 24.43 -41.93
C VAL A 269 9.52 24.33 -42.75
N LYS A 270 9.55 24.99 -43.91
CA LYS A 270 10.74 25.15 -44.74
C LYS A 270 11.78 25.90 -43.91
N PHE A 271 12.79 25.17 -43.43
CA PHE A 271 14.02 25.78 -42.94
C PHE A 271 14.71 26.48 -44.11
N GLY A 272 14.93 27.78 -43.94
CA GLY A 272 15.59 28.64 -44.91
C GLY A 272 17.00 28.14 -45.25
N SER A 273 17.31 28.22 -46.54
CA SER A 273 18.60 27.91 -47.14
C SER A 273 19.74 28.76 -46.55
N PRO A 274 20.98 28.24 -46.54
CA PRO A 274 22.15 29.04 -46.23
C PRO A 274 22.48 30.03 -47.35
N LEU A 275 22.81 31.26 -46.96
CA LEU A 275 23.37 32.31 -47.79
C LEU A 275 24.71 31.85 -48.39
N VAL A 276 24.84 31.99 -49.71
CA VAL A 276 26.12 32.08 -50.44
C VAL A 276 26.18 33.45 -51.08
#